data_AF-A0A3M2TDL2-F1
#
_entry.id   AF-A0A3M2TDL2-F1
#
_cell.length_a   1.000
_cell.length_b   1.000
_cell.length_c   1.000
_cell.angle_alpha   90.00
_cell.angle_beta   90.00
_cell.angle_gamma   90.00
#
_symmetry.space_group_name_H-M   'P 1'
#
loop_
_entity.id
_entity.type
_entity.pdbx_description
1 polymer ?
#
loop_
_entity_poly.entity_id
_entity_poly.type
_entity_poly.pdbx_seq_one_letter_code
_entity_poly.pdbx_strand_id
1 'polypeptide(L)'
;MTTPKGPFRLVSVNTAPDRARRVIGRVADLLRDRYIIVHEANCEKIEDVGPTVTELMPDVLFSASMWTDDEARQIHATARAIKPDIKLHAIPLGLQVERGPEWIVEYLCQEAPALLDS
;
A
#
# COMPACT_ATOMS: atom_id res chain seq x y z
N MET A 1 18.13 3.62 -21.63
CA MET A 1 17.32 2.88 -20.65
C MET A 1 17.20 3.76 -19.42
N THR A 2 15.99 4.12 -19.01
CA THR A 2 15.74 4.91 -17.79
C THR A 2 15.87 4.02 -16.57
N THR A 3 16.64 4.44 -15.58
CA THR A 3 16.73 3.73 -14.30
C THR A 3 15.38 3.76 -13.59
N PRO A 4 14.86 2.61 -13.10
CA PRO A 4 13.63 2.59 -12.31
C PRO A 4 13.74 3.48 -11.06
N LYS A 5 12.67 4.22 -10.71
CA LYS A 5 12.63 5.09 -9.53
C LYS A 5 12.51 4.27 -8.24
N GLY A 6 13.14 4.70 -7.16
CA GLY A 6 13.04 4.05 -5.84
C GLY A 6 14.41 3.81 -5.19
N PRO A 7 14.48 2.94 -4.17
CA PRO A 7 13.42 2.05 -3.68
C PRO A 7 12.30 2.81 -2.95
N PHE A 8 11.05 2.43 -3.23
CA PHE A 8 9.87 2.83 -2.46
C PHE A 8 9.56 1.72 -1.46
N ARG A 9 9.72 2.02 -0.16
CA ARG A 9 9.44 1.10 0.94
C ARG A 9 7.94 1.14 1.23
N LEU A 10 7.26 0.01 1.06
CA LEU A 10 5.81 -0.08 1.15
C LEU A 10 5.40 -0.94 2.34
N VAL A 11 4.47 -0.41 3.14
CA VAL A 11 3.73 -1.16 4.17
C VAL A 11 2.27 -1.29 3.76
N SER A 12 1.69 -2.46 3.98
CA SER A 12 0.25 -2.70 3.75
C SER A 12 -0.49 -2.83 5.07
N VAL A 13 -1.77 -2.46 5.10
CA VAL A 13 -2.66 -2.73 6.23
C VAL A 13 -3.78 -3.65 5.75
N ASN A 14 -3.67 -4.95 6.07
CA ASN A 14 -4.52 -6.02 5.54
C ASN A 14 -4.60 -7.20 6.53
N THR A 15 -5.82 -7.68 6.84
CA THR A 15 -6.06 -8.80 7.77
C THR A 15 -5.72 -10.14 7.13
N ALA A 16 -5.49 -10.16 5.82
CA ALA A 16 -5.02 -11.30 5.06
C ALA A 16 -3.57 -11.04 4.57
N PRO A 17 -2.55 -11.32 5.39
CA PRO A 17 -1.14 -11.00 5.07
C PRO A 17 -0.65 -11.71 3.80
N ASP A 18 -1.02 -12.99 3.60
CA ASP A 18 -0.72 -13.74 2.38
C ASP A 18 -1.29 -13.07 1.12
N ARG A 19 -2.48 -12.48 1.25
CA ARG A 19 -3.13 -11.77 0.15
C ARG A 19 -2.39 -10.47 -0.17
N ALA A 20 -2.04 -9.70 0.86
CA ALA A 20 -1.27 -8.47 0.68
C ALA A 20 0.05 -8.74 -0.04
N ARG A 21 0.81 -9.74 0.43
CA ARG A 21 2.09 -10.11 -0.19
C ARG A 21 1.94 -10.51 -1.66
N ARG A 22 0.90 -11.28 -2.01
CA ARG A 22 0.63 -11.67 -3.40
C ARG A 22 0.28 -10.48 -4.28
N VAL A 23 -0.66 -9.63 -3.84
CA VAL A 23 -1.11 -8.46 -4.60
C VAL A 23 0.03 -7.47 -4.79
N ILE A 24 0.72 -7.08 -3.71
CA ILE A 24 1.82 -6.11 -3.78
C ILE A 24 3.00 -6.68 -4.56
N GLY A 25 3.34 -7.96 -4.38
CA GLY A 25 4.38 -8.62 -5.17
C GLY A 25 4.07 -8.57 -6.67
N ARG A 26 2.81 -8.82 -7.06
CA ARG A 26 2.38 -8.73 -8.47
C ARG A 26 2.45 -7.30 -9.01
N VAL A 27 2.04 -6.32 -8.21
CA VAL A 27 2.16 -4.89 -8.59
C VAL A 27 3.61 -4.48 -8.76
N ALA A 28 4.49 -4.88 -7.84
CA ALA A 28 5.93 -4.62 -7.93
C ALA A 28 6.55 -5.26 -9.18
N ASP A 29 6.18 -6.50 -9.49
CA ASP A 29 6.65 -7.20 -10.69
C ASP A 29 6.19 -6.52 -11.99
N LEU A 30 4.92 -6.13 -12.07
CA LEU A 30 4.35 -5.47 -13.27
C LEU A 30 4.90 -4.05 -13.48
N LEU A 31 5.34 -3.39 -12.41
CA LEU A 31 5.85 -2.02 -12.45
C LEU A 31 7.39 -1.95 -12.39
N ARG A 32 8.09 -3.08 -12.39
CA ARG A 32 9.55 -3.18 -12.16
C ARG A 32 10.42 -2.39 -13.14
N ASP A 33 9.93 -2.19 -14.36
CA ASP A 33 10.64 -1.41 -15.39
C ASP A 33 10.64 0.10 -15.09
N ARG A 34 9.74 0.54 -14.20
CA ARG A 34 9.54 1.95 -13.84
C ARG A 34 9.87 2.25 -12.38
N TYR A 35 9.62 1.32 -11.47
CA TYR A 35 9.76 1.52 -10.03
C TYR A 35 10.41 0.31 -9.35
N ILE A 36 11.18 0.58 -8.30
CA ILE A 36 11.66 -0.41 -7.34
C ILE A 36 10.73 -0.31 -6.12
N ILE A 37 9.83 -1.28 -5.95
CA ILE A 37 8.90 -1.33 -4.82
C ILE A 37 9.33 -2.46 -3.89
N VAL A 38 9.50 -2.15 -2.60
CA VAL A 38 9.91 -3.12 -1.58
C VAL A 38 8.79 -3.24 -0.56
N HIS A 39 8.11 -4.39 -0.52
CA HIS A 39 7.10 -4.68 0.50
C HIS A 39 7.79 -5.08 1.81
N GLU A 40 7.79 -4.18 2.79
CA GLU A 40 8.55 -4.40 4.04
C GLU A 40 7.75 -5.10 5.12
N ALA A 41 6.48 -4.73 5.27
CA ALA A 41 5.62 -5.30 6.29
C ALA A 41 4.13 -5.23 5.93
N ASN A 42 3.35 -6.02 6.66
CA ASN A 42 1.90 -5.96 6.66
C ASN A 42 1.39 -5.81 8.10
N CYS A 43 0.61 -4.77 8.35
CA CYS A 43 -0.16 -4.61 9.58
C CYS A 43 -1.49 -5.36 9.43
N GLU A 44 -1.73 -6.38 10.26
CA GLU A 44 -3.02 -7.08 10.26
C GLU A 44 -4.11 -6.27 10.97
N LYS A 45 -3.71 -5.37 11.87
CA LYS A 45 -4.62 -4.51 12.63
C LYS A 45 -4.22 -3.03 12.51
N ILE A 46 -5.20 -2.15 12.73
CA ILE A 46 -4.99 -0.70 12.73
C ILE A 46 -4.01 -0.28 13.84
N GLU A 47 -4.06 -0.95 15.00
CA GLU A 47 -3.18 -0.67 16.14
C GLU A 47 -1.69 -0.89 15.83
N ASP A 48 -1.37 -1.78 14.90
CA ASP A 48 0.02 -2.10 14.51
C ASP A 48 0.62 -1.03 13.58
N VAL A 49 -0.19 -0.15 13.00
CA VAL A 49 0.26 0.88 12.05
C VAL A 49 1.25 1.84 12.69
N GLY A 50 0.95 2.33 13.90
CA GLY A 50 1.82 3.27 14.60
C GLY A 50 3.23 2.71 14.82
N PRO A 51 3.36 1.59 15.56
CA PRO A 51 4.65 0.94 15.79
C PRO A 51 5.40 0.61 14.49
N THR A 52 4.70 0.04 13.50
CA THR A 52 5.33 -0.36 12.22
C THR A 52 5.84 0.84 11.43
N VAL A 53 5.08 1.94 11.34
CA VAL A 53 5.50 3.15 10.64
C VAL A 53 6.65 3.83 11.38
N THR A 54 6.65 3.83 12.72
CA THR A 54 7.77 4.36 13.52
C THR A 54 9.06 3.56 13.31
N GLU A 55 8.98 2.23 13.28
CA GLU A 55 10.16 1.37 13.11
C GLU A 55 10.71 1.41 11.69
N LEU A 56 9.82 1.28 10.69
CA LEU A 56 10.24 1.13 9.30
C LEU A 56 10.37 2.46 8.56
N MET A 57 9.63 3.50 8.95
CA MET A 57 9.56 4.78 8.24
C MET A 57 9.29 4.62 6.71
N PRO A 58 8.26 3.86 6.31
CA PRO A 58 8.00 3.51 4.91
C PRO A 58 7.66 4.74 4.07
N ASP A 59 7.89 4.68 2.77
CA ASP A 59 7.55 5.76 1.82
C ASP A 59 6.09 5.73 1.41
N VAL A 60 5.49 4.53 1.41
CA VAL A 60 4.14 4.27 0.94
C VAL A 60 3.40 3.39 1.93
N LEU A 61 2.13 3.71 2.20
CA LEU A 61 1.22 2.84 2.94
C LEU A 61 -0.10 2.64 2.18
N PHE A 62 -0.47 1.37 1.98
CA PHE A 62 -1.72 0.96 1.35
C PHE A 62 -2.69 0.34 2.35
N SER A 63 -3.90 0.91 2.46
CA SER A 63 -5.00 0.36 3.25
C SER A 63 -5.87 -0.53 2.36
N ALA A 64 -6.09 -1.79 2.77
CA ALA A 64 -6.86 -2.76 1.99
C ALA A 64 -8.37 -2.44 1.92
N SER A 65 -9.04 -2.93 0.88
CA SER A 65 -10.47 -2.69 0.56
C SER A 65 -11.48 -3.32 1.51
N MET A 66 -11.04 -3.87 2.62
CA MET A 66 -11.91 -4.40 3.68
C MET A 66 -12.08 -3.39 4.82
N TRP A 67 -11.21 -2.38 4.91
CA TRP A 67 -11.34 -1.29 5.87
C TRP A 67 -12.36 -0.27 5.37
N THR A 68 -13.23 0.17 6.26
CA THR A 68 -14.16 1.26 6.00
C THR A 68 -13.42 2.59 5.77
N ASP A 69 -14.11 3.57 5.20
CA ASP A 69 -13.54 4.90 4.98
C ASP A 69 -13.02 5.55 6.28
N ASP A 70 -13.74 5.36 7.40
CA ASP A 70 -13.33 5.89 8.70
C ASP A 70 -12.10 5.17 9.26
N GLU A 71 -12.02 3.85 9.13
CA GLU A 71 -10.83 3.08 9.50
C GLU A 71 -9.63 3.45 8.63
N ALA A 72 -9.82 3.61 7.32
CA ALA A 72 -8.77 4.05 6.40
C ALA A 72 -8.28 5.46 6.75
N ARG A 73 -9.18 6.38 7.10
CA ARG A 73 -8.80 7.72 7.60
C ARG A 73 -8.01 7.63 8.89
N GLN A 74 -8.39 6.76 9.82
CA GLN A 74 -7.64 6.55 11.06
C GLN A 74 -6.23 6.02 10.78
N ILE A 75 -6.10 4.98 9.96
CA ILE A 75 -4.81 4.42 9.52
C ILE A 75 -3.92 5.53 8.93
N HIS A 76 -4.48 6.31 8.00
CA HIS A 76 -3.78 7.38 7.32
C HIS A 76 -3.37 8.51 8.27
N ALA A 77 -4.25 8.90 9.19
CA ALA A 77 -3.95 9.91 10.20
C ALA A 77 -2.81 9.46 11.12
N THR A 78 -2.82 8.21 11.58
CA THR A 78 -1.75 7.65 12.40
C THR A 78 -0.41 7.65 11.64
N ALA A 79 -0.39 7.17 10.40
CA ALA A 79 0.83 7.12 9.60
C ALA A 79 1.39 8.52 9.32
N ARG A 80 0.51 9.48 8.96
CA ARG A 80 0.88 10.87 8.65
C ARG A 80 1.35 11.64 9.89
N ALA A 81 0.83 11.32 11.07
CA ALA A 81 1.31 11.91 12.32
C ALA A 81 2.77 11.54 12.63
N ILE A 82 3.23 10.38 12.16
CA ILE A 82 4.59 9.88 12.35
C ILE A 82 5.52 10.31 11.21
N LYS A 83 5.07 10.15 9.96
CA LYS A 83 5.80 10.55 8.74
C LYS A 83 4.90 11.44 7.87
N PRO A 84 4.99 12.78 7.99
CA PRO A 84 4.07 13.71 7.31
C PRO A 84 4.04 13.61 5.77
N ASP A 85 5.16 13.21 5.20
CA ASP A 85 5.45 13.04 3.77
C ASP A 85 5.16 11.63 3.24
N ILE A 86 4.63 10.73 4.07
CA ILE A 86 4.24 9.38 3.63
C ILE A 86 3.14 9.44 2.57
N LYS A 87 3.29 8.63 1.51
CA LYS A 87 2.30 8.47 0.44
C LYS A 87 1.24 7.47 0.88
N LEU A 88 -0.02 7.86 0.83
CA LEU A 88 -1.13 7.08 1.39
C LEU A 88 -2.16 6.76 0.31
N HIS A 89 -2.62 5.52 0.27
CA HIS A 89 -3.71 5.11 -0.61
C HIS A 89 -4.61 4.10 0.07
N ALA A 90 -5.92 4.38 0.05
CA ALA A 90 -6.94 3.46 0.52
C ALA A 90 -7.62 2.84 -0.69
N ILE A 91 -7.56 1.51 -0.78
CA ILE A 91 -8.26 0.78 -1.83
C ILE A 91 -9.76 0.86 -1.54
N PRO A 92 -10.62 1.21 -2.52
CA PRO A 92 -12.05 1.38 -2.29
C PRO A 92 -12.70 0.17 -1.61
N LEU A 93 -13.52 0.44 -0.57
CA LEU A 93 -14.22 -0.58 0.20
C LEU A 93 -15.03 -1.51 -0.73
N GLY A 94 -14.92 -2.81 -0.51
CA GLY A 94 -15.69 -3.83 -1.25
C GLY A 94 -15.22 -4.12 -2.67
N LEU A 95 -14.23 -3.38 -3.20
CA LEU A 95 -13.74 -3.53 -4.59
C LEU A 95 -13.30 -4.98 -4.90
N GLN A 96 -12.69 -5.66 -3.92
CA GLN A 96 -12.26 -7.04 -4.09
C GLN A 96 -13.45 -8.01 -4.18
N VAL A 97 -14.54 -7.75 -3.46
CA VAL A 97 -15.74 -8.59 -3.50
C VAL A 97 -16.47 -8.40 -4.82
N GLU A 98 -16.53 -7.15 -5.32
CA GLU A 98 -17.20 -6.82 -6.57
C GLU A 98 -16.48 -7.38 -7.79
N ARG A 99 -15.14 -7.31 -7.83
CA ARG A 99 -14.36 -7.55 -9.06
C ARG A 99 -13.31 -8.65 -8.96
N GLY A 100 -13.11 -9.21 -7.76
CA GLY A 100 -12.13 -10.25 -7.50
C GLY A 100 -10.71 -9.72 -7.24
N PRO A 101 -9.79 -10.62 -6.83
CA PRO A 101 -8.43 -10.26 -6.44
C PRO A 101 -7.54 -9.77 -7.59
N GLU A 102 -7.72 -10.28 -8.81
CA GLU A 102 -6.93 -9.85 -9.98
C GLU A 102 -7.18 -8.39 -10.31
N TRP A 103 -8.42 -7.93 -10.15
CA TRP A 103 -8.80 -6.54 -10.41
C TRP A 103 -8.12 -5.56 -9.46
N ILE A 104 -7.79 -5.98 -8.24
CA ILE A 104 -7.03 -5.15 -7.29
C ILE A 104 -5.62 -4.88 -7.81
N VAL A 105 -4.99 -5.87 -8.45
CA VAL A 105 -3.65 -5.68 -9.04
C VAL A 105 -3.72 -4.69 -10.18
N GLU A 106 -4.68 -4.84 -11.10
CA GLU A 106 -4.86 -3.91 -12.22
C GLU A 106 -5.13 -2.47 -11.75
N TYR A 107 -6.04 -2.34 -10.77
CA TYR A 107 -6.35 -1.06 -10.14
C TYR A 107 -5.10 -0.40 -9.53
N LEU A 108 -4.34 -1.15 -8.71
CA LEU A 108 -3.13 -0.62 -8.10
C LEU A 108 -2.04 -0.30 -9.13
N CYS A 109 -1.94 -1.04 -10.24
CA CYS A 109 -1.01 -0.72 -11.33
C CYS A 109 -1.37 0.60 -12.04
N GLN A 110 -2.64 1.01 -12.03
CA GLN A 110 -3.09 2.29 -12.59
C GLN A 110 -2.87 3.44 -11.60
N GLU A 111 -3.19 3.23 -10.32
CA GLU A 111 -3.15 4.27 -9.29
C GLU A 111 -1.75 4.48 -8.69
N ALA A 112 -0.97 3.43 -8.50
CA ALA A 112 0.34 3.52 -7.85
C ALA A 112 1.31 4.46 -8.60
N PRO A 113 1.42 4.46 -9.94
CA PRO A 113 2.27 5.42 -10.64
C PRO A 113 1.96 6.89 -10.32
N ALA A 114 0.67 7.25 -10.30
CA ALA A 114 0.26 8.62 -9.97
C ALA A 114 0.67 9.01 -8.55
N LEU A 115 0.54 8.07 -7.60
CA LEU A 115 0.98 8.26 -6.23
C LEU A 115 2.52 8.30 -6.10
N LEU A 116 3.24 7.40 -6.76
CA LEU A 116 4.70 7.29 -6.65
C LEU A 116 5.41 8.46 -7.34
N ASP A 117 4.80 9.06 -8.36
CA ASP A 117 5.34 10.22 -9.07
C ASP A 117 4.96 11.58 -8.46
N SER A 118 4.02 11.63 -7.51
CA SER A 118 3.60 12.87 -6.83
C SER A 118 4.63 13.45 -5.88
#